data_AF-A0A396Z889-F1
#
_entry.id   AF-A0A396Z889-F1
#
_cell.length_a   1.000
_cell.length_b   1.000
_cell.length_c   1.000
_cell.angle_alpha   90.00
_cell.angle_beta   90.00
_cell.angle_gamma   90.00
#
_symmetry.space_group_name_H-M   'P 1'
#
loop_
_entity.id
_entity.type
_entity.pdbx_description
1 polymer ?
#
loop_
_entity_poly.entity_id
_entity_poly.type
_entity_poly.pdbx_seq_one_letter_code
_entity_poly.pdbx_strand_id
1 'polypeptide(L)'
;MKKNSVKSGYSGAKTIYIRKLRFEEAQEKLEREIQEAFLAGETFVEIIHGIGEGILKKLTVDTIRSHDFLKEVDYSLYGIYNPGSTLVEVLGPDKDTLKRYLK
;
A
#
# COMPACT_ATOMS: atom_id res chain seq x y z
N MET A 1 -29.87 -5.72 13.88
CA MET A 1 -28.47 -6.07 14.24
C MET A 1 -27.54 -5.44 13.22
N LYS A 2 -26.75 -4.42 13.61
CA LYS A 2 -25.76 -3.80 12.71
C LYS A 2 -24.66 -4.83 12.46
N LYS A 3 -24.48 -5.27 11.20
CA LYS A 3 -23.32 -6.06 10.81
C LYS A 3 -22.10 -5.16 11.00
N ASN A 4 -21.30 -5.39 12.04
CA ASN A 4 -19.98 -4.81 12.13
C ASN A 4 -19.20 -5.33 10.92
N SER A 5 -19.03 -4.48 9.91
CA SER A 5 -18.10 -4.76 8.82
C SER A 5 -16.73 -4.89 9.47
N VAL A 6 -16.23 -6.13 9.56
CA VAL A 6 -14.83 -6.39 9.88
C VAL A 6 -14.04 -5.45 8.97
N LYS A 7 -13.33 -4.48 9.55
CA LYS A 7 -12.46 -3.59 8.77
C LYS A 7 -11.40 -4.49 8.17
N SER A 8 -11.62 -4.93 6.94
CA SER A 8 -10.69 -5.76 6.20
C SER A 8 -9.55 -4.86 5.73
N GLY A 9 -8.55 -4.69 6.60
CA GLY A 9 -7.39 -3.85 6.32
C GLY A 9 -6.77 -3.25 7.58
N TYR A 10 -5.52 -2.80 7.47
CA TYR A 10 -4.82 -2.15 8.57
C TYR A 10 -5.42 -0.76 8.84
N SER A 11 -5.95 -0.54 10.04
CA SER A 11 -6.66 0.70 10.37
C SER A 11 -5.71 1.90 10.30
N GLY A 12 -5.99 2.83 9.38
CA GLY A 12 -5.22 4.07 9.22
C GLY A 12 -4.18 4.04 8.10
N ALA A 13 -4.02 2.94 7.38
CA ALA A 13 -3.21 2.91 6.16
C ALA A 13 -3.96 3.54 4.97
N LYS A 14 -3.27 4.30 4.13
CA LYS A 14 -3.79 4.71 2.81
C LYS A 14 -3.96 3.45 1.95
N THR A 15 -5.13 3.25 1.35
CA THR A 15 -5.38 2.07 0.51
C THR A 15 -5.14 2.38 -0.97
N ILE A 16 -4.32 1.57 -1.63
CA ILE A 16 -4.10 1.62 -3.09
C ILE A 16 -4.79 0.42 -3.73
N TYR A 17 -5.78 0.66 -4.59
CA TYR A 17 -6.52 -0.42 -5.27
C TYR A 17 -5.99 -0.67 -6.68
N ILE A 18 -5.32 -1.81 -6.89
CA ILE A 18 -4.88 -2.23 -8.23
C ILE A 18 -5.59 -3.49 -8.74
N ARG A 19 -6.38 -4.16 -7.90
CA ARG A 19 -7.17 -5.34 -8.31
C ARG A 19 -8.06 -5.03 -9.52
N LYS A 20 -8.25 -6.04 -10.38
CA LYS A 20 -9.08 -5.98 -11.61
C LYS A 20 -8.55 -5.04 -12.70
N LEU A 21 -7.39 -4.43 -12.53
CA LEU A 21 -6.72 -3.67 -13.59
C LEU A 21 -5.89 -4.61 -14.47
N ARG A 22 -5.64 -4.18 -15.72
CA ARG A 22 -4.59 -4.81 -16.53
C ARG A 22 -3.23 -4.54 -15.91
N PHE A 23 -2.24 -5.36 -16.24
CA PHE A 23 -0.91 -5.26 -15.64
C PHE A 23 -0.29 -3.86 -15.79
N GLU A 24 -0.31 -3.31 -17.00
CA GLU A 24 0.26 -2.00 -17.29
C GLU A 24 -0.47 -0.86 -16.54
N GLU A 25 -1.81 -0.91 -16.51
CA GLU A 25 -2.64 0.05 -15.75
C GLU A 25 -2.37 -0.04 -14.24
N ALA A 26 -2.21 -1.26 -13.72
CA ALA A 26 -1.88 -1.51 -12.33
C ALA A 26 -0.49 -0.96 -11.98
N GLN A 27 0.49 -1.16 -12.86
CA GLN A 27 1.86 -0.69 -12.66
C GLN A 27 1.91 0.84 -12.63
N GLU A 28 1.30 1.50 -13.62
CA GLU A 28 1.27 2.96 -13.68
C GLU A 28 0.55 3.57 -12.48
N LYS A 29 -0.60 3.01 -12.10
CA LYS A 29 -1.37 3.46 -10.93
C LYS A 29 -0.59 3.25 -9.63
N LEU A 30 0.05 2.10 -9.47
CA LEU A 30 0.80 1.77 -8.26
C LEU A 30 1.95 2.75 -8.04
N GLU A 31 2.74 2.98 -9.10
CA GLU A 31 3.88 3.91 -9.07
C GLU A 31 3.44 5.33 -8.68
N ARG A 32 2.42 5.85 -9.36
CA ARG A 32 1.87 7.18 -9.10
C ARG A 32 1.37 7.31 -7.66
N GLU A 33 0.56 6.36 -7.18
CA GLU A 33 -0.08 6.49 -5.86
C GLU A 33 0.87 6.26 -4.69
N ILE A 34 1.95 5.49 -4.90
CA ILE A 34 3.06 5.37 -3.95
C ILE A 34 3.78 6.71 -3.81
N GLN A 35 4.10 7.37 -4.92
CA GLN A 35 4.75 8.69 -4.89
C GLN A 35 3.86 9.73 -4.21
N GLU A 36 2.56 9.73 -4.50
CA GLU A 36 1.58 10.57 -3.80
C GLU A 36 1.52 10.26 -2.30
N ALA A 37 1.59 8.98 -1.91
CA ALA A 37 1.60 8.59 -0.50
C ALA A 37 2.85 9.11 0.22
N PHE A 38 4.01 8.99 -0.43
CA PHE A 38 5.27 9.54 0.08
C PHE A 38 5.19 11.05 0.26
N LEU A 39 4.73 11.80 -0.75
CA LEU A 39 4.60 13.26 -0.69
C LEU A 39 3.54 13.73 0.32
N ALA A 40 2.53 12.92 0.59
CA ALA A 40 1.53 13.18 1.62
C ALA A 40 2.04 12.88 3.05
N GLY A 41 3.20 12.25 3.19
CA GLY A 41 3.76 11.83 4.48
C GLY A 41 3.00 10.67 5.10
N GLU A 42 2.40 9.79 4.29
CA GLU A 42 1.75 8.57 4.77
C GLU A 42 2.80 7.62 5.34
N THR A 43 2.55 7.04 6.52
CA THR A 43 3.46 6.06 7.13
C THR A 43 3.19 4.64 6.62
N PHE A 44 1.92 4.31 6.38
CA PHE A 44 1.50 2.98 5.95
C PHE A 44 0.58 3.05 4.74
N VAL A 45 0.82 2.13 3.81
CA VAL A 45 0.00 1.92 2.62
C VAL A 45 -0.42 0.47 2.54
N GLU A 46 -1.70 0.22 2.33
CA GLU A 46 -2.22 -1.12 2.05
C GLU A 46 -2.54 -1.25 0.56
N ILE A 47 -1.80 -2.11 -0.14
CA ILE A 47 -1.94 -2.33 -1.58
C ILE A 47 -2.88 -3.51 -1.80
N ILE A 48 -4.07 -3.25 -2.34
CA ILE A 48 -5.08 -4.26 -2.66
C ILE A 48 -4.88 -4.74 -4.10
N HIS A 49 -4.05 -5.77 -4.25
CA HIS A 49 -3.77 -6.43 -5.53
C HIS A 49 -4.74 -7.56 -5.88
N GLY A 50 -5.48 -8.08 -4.88
CA GLY A 50 -6.34 -9.26 -5.04
C GLY A 50 -5.54 -10.56 -5.05
N ILE A 51 -6.23 -11.71 -4.93
CA ILE A 51 -5.58 -13.02 -4.89
C ILE A 51 -5.14 -13.43 -6.30
N GLY A 52 -6.11 -13.64 -7.20
CA GLY A 52 -5.87 -13.96 -8.61
C GLY A 52 -4.85 -15.08 -8.84
N GLU A 53 -4.16 -15.03 -9.97
CA GLU A 53 -2.99 -15.87 -10.26
C GLU A 53 -1.69 -15.34 -9.62
N GLY A 54 -1.79 -14.31 -8.77
CA GLY A 54 -0.64 -13.68 -8.12
C GLY A 54 0.17 -12.72 -8.99
N ILE A 55 -0.26 -12.43 -10.22
CA ILE A 55 0.44 -11.50 -11.13
C ILE A 55 0.59 -10.11 -10.50
N LEU A 56 -0.49 -9.52 -9.99
CA LEU A 56 -0.46 -8.20 -9.36
C LEU A 56 0.20 -8.20 -7.97
N LYS A 57 0.19 -9.35 -7.28
CA LYS A 57 0.97 -9.54 -6.06
C LYS A 57 2.46 -9.47 -6.38
N LYS A 58 2.90 -10.16 -7.43
CA LYS A 58 4.30 -10.12 -7.88
C LYS A 58 4.70 -8.71 -8.27
N LEU A 59 3.88 -8.01 -9.08
CA LEU A 59 4.10 -6.59 -9.40
C LEU A 59 4.30 -5.74 -8.12
N THR A 60 3.41 -5.91 -7.14
CA THR A 60 3.50 -5.19 -5.86
C THR A 60 4.82 -5.44 -5.15
N VAL A 61 5.22 -6.71 -4.99
CA VAL A 61 6.48 -7.09 -4.32
C VAL A 61 7.69 -6.58 -5.09
N ASP A 62 7.68 -6.67 -6.42
CA ASP A 62 8.77 -6.19 -7.27
C ASP A 62 8.93 -4.66 -7.15
N THR A 63 7.82 -3.91 -7.15
CA THR A 63 7.82 -2.45 -6.93
C THR A 63 8.33 -2.06 -5.53
N ILE A 64 7.96 -2.80 -4.49
CA ILE A 64 8.46 -2.55 -3.13
C ILE A 64 9.98 -2.73 -3.10
N ARG A 65 10.48 -3.81 -3.71
CA ARG A 65 11.92 -4.13 -3.74
C ARG A 65 12.74 -3.16 -4.61
N SER A 66 12.12 -2.48 -5.58
CA SER A 66 12.82 -1.52 -6.43
C SER A 66 12.95 -0.13 -5.79
N HIS A 67 12.35 0.10 -4.63
CA HIS A 67 12.34 1.41 -3.97
C HIS A 67 12.86 1.31 -2.53
N ASP A 68 13.98 1.96 -2.25
CA ASP A 68 14.64 1.92 -0.93
C ASP A 68 13.81 2.54 0.20
N PHE A 69 12.84 3.38 -0.14
CA PHE A 69 11.93 4.02 0.82
C PHE A 69 10.68 3.19 1.13
N LEU A 70 10.57 1.97 0.61
CA LEU A 70 9.44 1.08 0.87
C LEU A 70 9.90 -0.17 1.61
N LYS A 71 9.08 -0.61 2.55
CA LYS A 71 9.34 -1.84 3.31
C LYS A 71 8.06 -2.63 3.50
N GLU A 72 8.07 -3.89 3.09
CA GLU A 72 6.97 -4.80 3.36
C GLU A 72 6.85 -5.05 4.87
N VAL A 73 5.62 -4.98 5.38
CA VAL A 73 5.30 -5.25 6.78
C VAL A 73 4.52 -6.55 6.84
N ASP A 74 5.03 -7.50 7.62
CA ASP A 74 4.25 -8.69 7.98
C ASP A 74 3.16 -8.29 8.98
N TYR A 75 2.00 -7.91 8.45
CA TYR A 75 0.88 -7.46 9.27
C TYR A 75 0.06 -8.60 9.86
N SER A 76 0.43 -9.87 9.58
CA SER A 76 -0.10 -11.02 10.31
C SER A 76 0.28 -10.97 11.79
N LEU A 77 1.37 -10.28 12.13
CA LEU A 77 1.76 -9.96 13.50
C LEU A 77 0.69 -9.13 14.24
N TYR A 78 -0.18 -8.43 13.52
CA TYR A 78 -1.32 -7.69 14.08
C TYR A 78 -2.63 -8.50 14.07
N GLY A 79 -2.57 -9.81 13.80
CA GLY A 79 -3.74 -10.69 13.74
C GLY A 79 -4.64 -10.44 12.52
N ILE A 80 -4.14 -9.73 11.52
CA ILE A 80 -4.88 -9.44 10.28
C ILE A 80 -4.34 -10.35 9.18
N TYR A 81 -5.23 -11.07 8.51
CA TYR A 81 -4.88 -11.93 7.39
C TYR A 81 -5.71 -11.56 6.16
N ASN A 82 -5.06 -11.00 5.15
CA ASN A 82 -5.68 -10.69 3.86
C ASN A 82 -4.76 -11.08 2.70
N PRO A 83 -4.86 -12.29 2.14
CA PRO A 83 -3.96 -12.75 1.07
C PRO A 83 -4.08 -11.93 -0.23
N GLY A 84 -5.11 -11.09 -0.34
CA GLY A 84 -5.30 -10.15 -1.45
C GLY A 84 -4.73 -8.75 -1.21
N SER A 85 -3.98 -8.53 -0.13
CA SER A 85 -3.28 -7.28 0.12
C SER A 85 -1.91 -7.43 0.76
N THR A 86 -1.07 -6.43 0.53
CA THR A 86 0.25 -6.27 1.14
C THR A 86 0.26 -4.94 1.90
N LEU A 87 0.68 -4.96 3.17
CA LEU A 87 0.95 -3.74 3.94
C LEU A 87 2.39 -3.32 3.71
N VAL A 88 2.58 -2.04 3.46
CA VAL A 88 3.86 -1.42 3.18
C VAL A 88 4.06 -0.24 4.12
N GLU A 89 5.21 -0.19 4.76
CA GLU A 89 5.72 0.97 5.47
C GLU A 89 6.45 1.87 4.47
N VAL A 90 6.10 3.15 4.47
CA VAL A 90 6.76 4.18 3.67
C VAL A 90 7.76 4.90 4.56
N LEU A 91 9.04 4.66 4.27
CA LEU A 91 10.17 5.24 4.99
C LEU A 91 10.40 6.65 4.45
N GLY A 92 9.69 7.61 5.03
CA GLY A 92 9.79 9.01 4.64
C GLY A 92 9.66 9.94 5.84
N PRO A 93 9.94 11.24 5.64
CA PRO A 93 9.65 12.24 6.65
C PRO A 93 8.13 12.30 6.88
N ASP A 94 7.73 12.64 8.10
CA ASP A 94 6.32 12.86 8.39
C ASP A 94 5.76 14.06 7.59
N LYS A 95 4.43 14.13 7.52
CA LYS A 95 3.71 15.16 6.78
C LYS A 95 4.10 16.59 7.16
N ASP A 96 4.36 16.88 8.43
CA ASP A 96 4.71 18.23 8.88
C ASP A 96 6.16 18.58 8.54
N THR A 97 7.04 17.58 8.55
CA THR A 97 8.41 17.70 8.04
C THR A 97 8.40 17.98 6.53
N LEU A 98 7.66 17.20 5.72
CA LEU A 98 7.57 17.40 4.27
C LEU A 98 7.06 18.80 3.88
N LYS A 99 6.03 19.31 4.57
CA LYS A 99 5.51 20.68 4.36
C LYS A 99 6.57 21.77 4.55
N ARG A 100 7.62 21.53 5.34
CA ARG A 100 8.70 22.50 5.54
C ARG A 100 9.67 22.54 4.37
N TYR A 101 9.89 21.40 3.70
CA TYR A 101 10.84 21.27 2.59
C TYR A 101 10.22 21.56 1.22
N LEU A 102 8.92 21.34 1.04
CA LEU A 102 8.20 21.55 -0.23
C LEU A 102 7.61 22.97 -0.37
N LYS A 103 8.13 23.94 0.38
CA LYS A 103 7.71 25.35 0.33
C LYS A 103 8.53 26.16 -0.68
#